data_AF-A0A845HTV0-F1
#
_entry.id   AF-A0A845HTV0-F1
#
_cell.length_a   1.000
_cell.length_b   1.000
_cell.length_c   1.000
_cell.angle_alpha   90.00
_cell.angle_beta   90.00
_cell.angle_gamma   90.00
#
_symmetry.space_group_name_H-M   'P 1'
#
loop_
_entity.id
_entity.type
_entity.pdbx_description
1 polymer ?
#
loop_
_entity_poly.entity_id
_entity_poly.type
_entity_poly.pdbx_seq_one_letter_code
_entity_poly.pdbx_strand_id
1 'polypeptide(L)'
;MRYWLASERGAHFVLLLGVGMVLLFAVLEWRFPGEQQLQTASGRLAWERSTIDSYYFGLQGEERMFVLYRKGDPEQKLQAALHDAVAYPARVSYDPQQRGGAMLLSGQFYPVYGVSIGGKPVLALDTVRGYYRHDNLVALGLGLLFLLAGGWRSYQCATAIKRYPLDQLD
;
A
#
# COMPACT_ATOMS: atom_id res chain seq x y z
N MET A 1 12.59 -29.15 11.76
CA MET A 1 12.14 -28.11 10.81
C MET A 1 12.61 -28.34 9.36
N ARG A 2 13.89 -28.66 9.09
CA ARG A 2 14.44 -28.85 7.71
C ARG A 2 13.67 -29.83 6.81
N TYR A 3 13.05 -30.88 7.35
CA TYR A 3 12.33 -31.89 6.55
C TYR A 3 10.88 -31.52 6.20
N TRP A 4 10.25 -30.62 6.97
CA TRP A 4 8.84 -30.25 6.72
C TRP A 4 8.71 -29.39 5.47
N LEU A 5 9.60 -28.42 5.30
CA LEU A 5 9.67 -27.59 4.10
C LEU A 5 9.97 -28.41 2.85
N ALA A 6 10.67 -29.55 2.97
CA ALA A 6 10.97 -30.46 1.86
C ALA A 6 9.79 -31.38 1.47
N SER A 7 8.81 -31.55 2.37
CA SER A 7 7.64 -32.41 2.16
C SER A 7 6.60 -31.81 1.22
N GLU A 8 5.66 -32.64 0.76
CA GLU A 8 4.47 -32.23 -0.01
C GLU A 8 3.65 -31.14 0.71
N ARG A 9 3.48 -31.28 2.03
CA ARG A 9 2.81 -30.26 2.87
C ARG A 9 3.54 -28.92 2.85
N GLY A 10 4.87 -28.95 2.82
CA GLY A 10 5.71 -27.77 2.65
C GLY A 10 5.55 -27.12 1.27
N ALA A 11 5.40 -27.91 0.21
CA ALA A 11 5.14 -27.41 -1.14
C ALA A 11 3.77 -26.71 -1.23
N HIS A 12 2.72 -27.31 -0.67
CA HIS A 12 1.39 -26.69 -0.61
C HIS A 12 1.38 -25.41 0.23
N PHE A 13 2.10 -25.37 1.35
CA PHE A 13 2.23 -24.16 2.14
C PHE A 13 2.84 -23.01 1.33
N VAL A 14 3.95 -23.26 0.62
CA VAL A 14 4.60 -22.25 -0.22
C VAL A 14 3.67 -21.79 -1.35
N LEU A 15 2.94 -22.72 -1.98
CA LEU A 15 1.94 -22.39 -2.99
C LEU A 15 0.83 -21.48 -2.44
N LEU A 16 0.25 -21.83 -1.30
CA LEU A 16 -0.81 -21.06 -0.65
C LEU A 16 -0.31 -19.69 -0.17
N LEU A 17 0.94 -19.61 0.30
CA LEU A 17 1.58 -18.34 0.62
C LEU A 17 1.66 -17.44 -0.62
N GLY A 18 2.06 -17.99 -1.76
CA GLY A 18 2.07 -17.27 -3.04
C GLY A 18 0.70 -16.75 -3.44
N VAL A 19 -0.34 -17.61 -3.37
CA VAL A 19 -1.74 -17.21 -3.61
C VAL A 19 -2.16 -16.09 -2.65
N GLY A 20 -1.87 -16.22 -1.36
CA GLY A 20 -2.19 -15.22 -0.35
C GLY A 20 -1.57 -13.85 -0.65
N MET A 21 -0.32 -13.81 -1.10
CA MET A 21 0.35 -12.57 -1.47
C MET A 21 -0.22 -11.93 -2.74
N VAL A 22 -0.59 -12.72 -3.75
CA VAL A 22 -1.27 -12.22 -4.96
C VAL A 22 -2.65 -11.65 -4.61
N LEU A 23 -3.42 -12.34 -3.77
CA LEU A 23 -4.70 -11.85 -3.29
C LEU A 23 -4.55 -10.57 -2.46
N LEU A 24 -3.51 -10.48 -1.62
CA LEU A 24 -3.20 -9.27 -0.87
C LEU A 24 -2.94 -8.09 -1.82
N PHE A 25 -2.15 -8.28 -2.88
CA PHE A 25 -1.95 -7.25 -3.91
C PHE A 25 -3.28 -6.79 -4.52
N ALA A 26 -4.15 -7.73 -4.92
CA ALA A 26 -5.45 -7.40 -5.52
C ALA A 26 -6.35 -6.61 -4.57
N VAL A 27 -6.40 -6.99 -3.28
CA VAL A 27 -7.16 -6.28 -2.26
C VAL A 27 -6.61 -4.87 -2.01
N LEU A 28 -5.28 -4.71 -1.98
CA LEU A 28 -4.65 -3.40 -1.81
C LEU A 28 -4.91 -2.47 -3.00
N GLU A 29 -4.90 -2.99 -4.22
CA GLU A 29 -5.23 -2.23 -5.43
C GLU A 29 -6.72 -1.84 -5.44
N TRP A 30 -7.60 -2.77 -5.05
CA TRP A 30 -9.06 -2.52 -4.99
C TRP A 30 -9.46 -1.50 -3.92
N ARG A 31 -8.74 -1.47 -2.79
CA ARG A 31 -9.01 -0.54 -1.69
C ARG A 31 -8.50 0.88 -1.94
N PHE A 32 -7.69 1.09 -2.98
CA PHE A 32 -7.22 2.42 -3.34
C PHE A 32 -8.38 3.26 -3.91
N PRO A 33 -8.64 4.47 -3.37
CA PRO A 33 -9.83 5.23 -3.76
C PRO A 33 -9.76 5.72 -5.22
N GLY A 34 -10.92 5.73 -5.87
CA GLY A 34 -11.12 6.38 -7.17
C GLY A 34 -11.45 7.86 -7.03
N GLU A 35 -11.30 8.65 -8.10
CA GLU A 35 -11.57 10.11 -8.08
C GLU A 35 -12.95 10.46 -7.53
N GLN A 36 -13.98 9.68 -7.88
CA GLN A 36 -15.36 9.90 -7.46
C GLN A 36 -15.60 9.73 -5.96
N GLN A 37 -14.69 9.03 -5.26
CA GLN A 37 -14.77 8.79 -3.82
C GLN A 37 -14.05 9.88 -3.02
N LEU A 38 -13.25 10.73 -3.69
CA LEU A 38 -12.45 11.75 -3.05
C LEU A 38 -13.27 13.02 -2.85
N GLN A 39 -13.18 13.57 -1.66
CA GLN A 39 -13.61 14.93 -1.34
C GLN A 39 -12.40 15.86 -1.36
N THR A 40 -12.67 17.15 -1.55
CA THR A 40 -11.64 18.18 -1.52
C THR A 40 -11.84 19.12 -0.34
N ALA A 41 -10.77 19.41 0.37
CA ALA A 41 -10.70 20.45 1.40
C ALA A 41 -9.72 21.53 0.94
N SER A 42 -9.95 22.78 1.33
CA SER A 42 -9.14 23.91 0.87
C SER A 42 -8.92 24.92 1.99
N GLY A 43 -7.67 25.32 2.19
CA GLY A 43 -7.32 26.31 3.19
C GLY A 43 -5.83 26.61 3.19
N ARG A 44 -5.42 27.61 3.96
CA ARG A 44 -4.00 27.82 4.24
C ARG A 44 -3.53 26.84 5.29
N LEU A 45 -2.24 26.52 5.27
CA LEU A 45 -1.66 25.66 6.29
C LEU A 45 -1.80 26.32 7.68
N ALA A 46 -2.44 25.63 8.61
CA ALA A 46 -2.65 26.11 9.98
C ALA A 46 -1.56 25.60 10.93
N TRP A 47 -1.20 24.33 10.79
CA TRP A 47 -0.15 23.68 11.55
C TRP A 47 0.37 22.47 10.75
N GLU A 48 1.61 22.08 11.03
CA GLU A 48 2.27 20.92 10.43
C GLU A 48 3.07 20.14 11.48
N ARG A 49 3.26 18.85 11.25
CA ARG A 49 4.14 17.97 12.02
C ARG A 49 4.65 16.85 11.13
N SER A 50 5.97 16.76 10.99
CA SER A 50 6.63 15.68 10.26
C SER A 50 7.08 14.57 11.23
N THR A 51 6.94 13.32 10.80
CA THR A 51 7.52 12.13 11.42
C THR A 51 8.36 11.38 10.40
N ILE A 52 9.02 10.28 10.80
CA ILE A 52 9.86 9.48 9.89
C ILE A 52 9.09 8.98 8.65
N ASP A 53 7.82 8.63 8.83
CA ASP A 53 6.99 7.95 7.82
C ASP A 53 5.78 8.76 7.36
N SER A 54 5.49 9.91 7.96
CA SER A 54 4.25 10.63 7.70
C SER A 54 4.37 12.13 7.96
N TYR A 55 3.55 12.88 7.22
CA TYR A 55 3.42 14.31 7.35
C TYR A 55 1.98 14.65 7.73
N TYR A 56 1.80 15.20 8.92
CA TYR A 56 0.50 15.57 9.49
C TYR A 56 0.31 17.07 9.39
N PHE A 57 -0.90 17.50 9.03
CA PHE A 57 -1.18 18.92 8.94
C PHE A 57 -2.66 19.24 9.07
N GLY A 58 -2.95 20.49 9.39
CA GLY A 58 -4.31 21.05 9.39
C GLY A 58 -4.40 22.25 8.45
N LEU A 59 -5.59 22.48 7.91
CA LEU A 59 -5.89 23.64 7.07
C LEU A 59 -6.77 24.63 7.84
N GLN A 60 -6.54 25.92 7.66
CA GLN A 60 -7.36 26.97 8.24
C GLN A 60 -8.78 26.88 7.66
N GLY A 61 -9.78 26.93 8.55
CA GLY A 61 -11.19 26.81 8.17
C GLY A 61 -11.69 25.36 8.03
N GLU A 62 -10.81 24.37 8.18
CA GLU A 62 -11.16 22.95 8.18
C GLU A 62 -11.02 22.37 9.59
N GLU A 63 -12.05 21.70 10.09
CA GLU A 63 -11.97 20.95 11.36
C GLU A 63 -11.19 19.63 11.20
N ARG A 64 -11.08 19.15 9.96
CA ARG A 64 -10.44 17.88 9.63
C ARG A 64 -8.93 18.03 9.63
N MET A 65 -8.27 16.97 10.10
CA MET A 65 -6.81 16.87 10.06
C MET A 65 -6.40 15.89 8.98
N PHE A 66 -5.27 16.16 8.33
CA PHE A 66 -4.83 15.43 7.16
C PHE A 66 -3.49 14.75 7.44
N VAL A 67 -3.30 13.59 6.81
CA VAL A 67 -2.03 12.88 6.82
C VAL A 67 -1.61 12.53 5.41
N LEU A 68 -0.35 12.79 5.11
CA LEU A 68 0.33 12.27 3.95
C LEU A 68 1.32 11.21 4.40
N TYR A 69 1.18 9.99 3.90
CA TYR A 69 2.16 8.94 4.13
C TYR A 69 3.35 9.16 3.21
N ARG A 70 4.57 8.91 3.69
CA ARG A 70 5.81 8.99 2.89
C ARG A 70 5.77 8.08 1.66
N LYS A 71 5.07 6.96 1.74
CA LYS A 71 4.75 6.09 0.59
C LYS A 71 4.03 6.83 -0.54
N GLY A 72 3.23 7.86 -0.24
CA GLY A 72 2.55 8.71 -1.21
C GLY A 72 3.37 9.90 -1.71
N ASP A 73 4.54 10.18 -1.11
CA ASP A 73 5.46 11.26 -1.49
C ASP A 73 6.90 10.91 -1.09
N PRO A 74 7.55 9.94 -1.76
CA PRO A 74 8.89 9.49 -1.39
C PRO A 74 9.95 10.58 -1.58
N GLU A 75 9.69 11.55 -2.46
CA GLU A 75 10.60 12.65 -2.80
C GLU A 75 10.40 13.88 -1.90
N GLN A 76 9.49 13.84 -0.92
CA GLN A 76 9.16 14.96 -0.02
C GLN A 76 8.73 16.24 -0.77
N LYS A 77 8.27 16.11 -2.01
CA LYS A 77 7.85 17.24 -2.86
C LYS A 77 6.66 17.96 -2.27
N LEU A 78 5.75 17.22 -1.64
CA LEU A 78 4.57 17.79 -1.01
C LEU A 78 4.90 18.47 0.31
N GLN A 79 5.81 17.92 1.10
CA GLN A 79 6.29 18.58 2.31
C GLN A 79 6.93 19.94 1.95
N ALA A 80 7.82 19.96 0.96
CA ALA A 80 8.46 21.20 0.50
C ALA A 80 7.42 22.18 -0.06
N ALA A 81 6.48 21.71 -0.88
CA ALA A 81 5.48 22.58 -1.48
C ALA A 81 4.49 23.15 -0.47
N LEU A 82 4.05 22.37 0.54
CA LEU A 82 3.18 22.87 1.61
C LEU A 82 3.90 23.87 2.51
N HIS A 83 5.18 23.64 2.77
CA HIS A 83 6.02 24.55 3.53
C HIS A 83 6.22 25.88 2.78
N ASP A 84 6.42 25.85 1.46
CA ASP A 84 6.55 27.07 0.64
C ASP A 84 5.21 27.77 0.36
N ALA A 85 4.09 27.04 0.51
CA ALA A 85 2.76 27.52 0.22
C ALA A 85 2.13 28.39 1.32
N VAL A 86 2.89 28.90 2.29
CA VAL A 86 2.35 29.80 3.33
C VAL A 86 1.52 30.95 2.72
N ALA A 87 1.90 31.42 1.53
CA ALA A 87 1.22 32.50 0.82
C ALA A 87 -0.08 32.09 0.09
N TYR A 88 -0.25 30.81 -0.30
CA TYR A 88 -1.34 30.36 -1.17
C TYR A 88 -2.18 29.26 -0.52
N PRO A 89 -3.51 29.22 -0.75
CA PRO A 89 -4.33 28.13 -0.24
C PRO A 89 -3.92 26.81 -0.90
N ALA A 90 -3.75 25.79 -0.07
CA ALA A 90 -3.61 24.40 -0.49
C ALA A 90 -5.00 23.79 -0.61
N ARG A 91 -5.20 22.97 -1.65
CA ARG A 91 -6.38 22.14 -1.84
C ARG A 91 -5.93 20.68 -1.87
N VAL A 92 -6.53 19.88 -0.99
CA VAL A 92 -6.17 18.48 -0.78
C VAL A 92 -7.36 17.59 -1.10
N SER A 93 -7.09 16.44 -1.70
CA SER A 93 -8.09 15.40 -2.00
C SER A 93 -7.93 14.26 -1.00
N TYR A 94 -9.01 13.86 -0.34
CA TYR A 94 -9.01 12.83 0.69
C TYR A 94 -10.27 11.95 0.59
N ASP A 95 -10.20 10.72 1.09
CA ASP A 95 -11.36 9.83 1.19
C ASP A 95 -11.96 9.95 2.61
N PRO A 96 -13.22 10.41 2.77
CA PRO A 96 -13.85 10.55 4.09
C PRO A 96 -14.12 9.21 4.79
N GLN A 97 -14.15 8.09 4.05
CA GLN A 97 -14.32 6.76 4.61
C GLN A 97 -13.00 6.18 5.15
N GLN A 98 -11.86 6.71 4.70
CA GLN A 98 -10.55 6.29 5.17
C GLN A 98 -10.06 7.21 6.27
N ARG A 99 -9.88 6.63 7.45
CA ARG A 99 -9.28 7.28 8.61
C ARG A 99 -7.97 6.58 8.93
N GLY A 100 -6.94 7.38 9.09
CA GLY A 100 -5.60 6.98 9.47
C GLY A 100 -5.05 7.88 10.56
N GLY A 101 -3.81 7.65 10.94
CA GLY A 101 -3.13 8.40 11.98
C GLY A 101 -2.11 7.54 12.72
N ALA A 102 -1.05 8.16 13.25
CA ALA A 102 -0.20 7.48 14.20
C ALA A 102 -0.97 7.32 15.51
N MET A 103 -0.85 6.14 16.14
CA MET A 103 -1.50 5.82 17.42
C MET A 103 -1.13 6.83 18.55
N LEU A 104 -0.02 7.54 18.39
CA LEU A 104 0.51 8.54 19.33
C LEU A 104 -0.03 9.97 19.11
N LEU A 105 -0.74 10.24 18.01
CA LEU A 105 -1.35 11.54 17.75
C LEU A 105 -2.84 11.46 18.06
N SER A 106 -3.30 12.24 19.02
CA SER A 106 -4.73 12.39 19.32
C SER A 106 -5.43 13.08 18.15
N GLY A 107 -6.31 12.38 17.44
CA GLY A 107 -7.04 12.94 16.31
C GLY A 107 -7.51 11.91 15.30
N GLN A 108 -8.47 12.30 14.45
CA GLN A 108 -8.78 11.56 13.23
C GLN A 108 -8.07 12.23 12.06
N PHE A 109 -7.15 11.52 11.43
CA PHE A 109 -6.42 12.02 10.26
C PHE A 109 -6.95 11.36 9.00
N TYR A 110 -7.15 12.16 7.96
CA TYR A 110 -7.61 11.67 6.67
C TYR A 110 -6.42 11.56 5.72
N PRO A 111 -6.16 10.36 5.16
CA PRO A 111 -5.11 10.19 4.17
C PRO A 111 -5.36 11.06 2.94
N VAL A 112 -4.32 11.74 2.49
CA VAL A 112 -4.36 12.62 1.33
C VAL A 112 -3.87 11.87 0.10
N TYR A 113 -4.65 11.94 -0.97
CA TYR A 113 -4.39 11.27 -2.24
C TYR A 113 -4.09 12.23 -3.39
N GLY A 114 -4.15 13.54 -3.15
CA GLY A 114 -3.76 14.53 -4.13
C GLY A 114 -3.70 15.93 -3.51
N VAL A 115 -2.82 16.77 -4.04
CA VAL A 115 -2.64 18.16 -3.58
C VAL A 115 -2.41 19.10 -4.74
N SER A 116 -3.07 20.25 -4.65
CA SER A 116 -2.83 21.41 -5.50
C SER A 116 -2.60 22.66 -4.65
N ILE A 117 -1.75 23.55 -5.13
CA ILE A 117 -1.38 24.79 -4.44
C ILE A 117 -1.59 25.94 -5.42
N GLY A 118 -2.40 26.93 -5.04
CA GLY A 118 -2.71 28.04 -5.94
C GLY A 118 -3.30 27.60 -7.29
N GLY A 119 -4.02 26.47 -7.31
CA GLY A 119 -4.61 25.88 -8.52
C GLY A 119 -3.66 25.02 -9.38
N LYS A 120 -2.38 24.91 -9.03
CA LYS A 120 -1.44 24.01 -9.73
C LYS A 120 -1.36 22.66 -9.02
N PRO A 121 -1.54 21.52 -9.72
CA PRO A 121 -1.36 20.21 -9.12
C PRO A 121 0.11 20.00 -8.78
N VAL A 122 0.40 19.81 -7.49
CA VAL A 122 1.75 19.49 -7.00
C VAL A 122 1.91 17.97 -6.94
N LEU A 123 0.85 17.28 -6.51
CA LEU A 123 0.80 15.83 -6.39
C LEU A 123 -0.56 15.34 -6.90
N ALA A 124 -0.58 14.73 -8.08
CA ALA A 124 -1.81 14.21 -8.68
C ALA A 124 -2.17 12.84 -8.11
N LEU A 125 -3.47 12.48 -8.19
CA LEU A 125 -3.97 11.18 -7.73
C LEU A 125 -3.24 10.02 -8.39
N ASP A 126 -3.03 10.08 -9.70
CA ASP A 126 -2.35 9.02 -10.44
C ASP A 126 -0.89 8.86 -10.01
N THR A 127 -0.23 9.95 -9.60
CA THR A 127 1.13 9.90 -9.05
C THR A 127 1.13 9.17 -7.70
N VAL A 128 0.20 9.51 -6.79
CA VAL A 128 0.06 8.82 -5.51
C VAL A 128 -0.27 7.35 -5.72
N ARG A 129 -1.21 7.04 -6.62
CA ARG A 129 -1.55 5.67 -6.99
C ARG A 129 -0.33 4.92 -7.52
N GLY A 130 0.48 5.56 -8.37
CA GLY A 130 1.72 5.02 -8.90
C GLY A 130 2.69 4.60 -7.80
N TYR A 131 2.93 5.45 -6.80
CA TYR A 131 3.79 5.12 -5.67
C TYR A 131 3.22 3.97 -4.83
N TYR A 132 1.92 3.99 -4.54
CA TYR A 132 1.29 2.90 -3.80
C TYR A 132 1.38 1.57 -4.54
N ARG A 133 1.12 1.58 -5.85
CA ARG A 133 1.19 0.41 -6.70
C ARG A 133 2.62 -0.12 -6.79
N HIS A 134 3.63 0.75 -6.90
CA HIS A 134 5.04 0.34 -6.96
C HIS A 134 5.44 -0.50 -5.75
N ASP A 135 5.10 -0.07 -4.53
CA ASP A 135 5.36 -0.86 -3.33
C ASP A 135 4.56 -2.17 -3.31
N ASN A 136 3.31 -2.15 -3.79
CA ASN A 136 2.47 -3.33 -3.82
C ASN A 136 2.98 -4.36 -4.85
N LEU A 137 3.69 -3.93 -5.92
CA LEU A 137 4.31 -4.84 -6.90
C LEU A 137 5.34 -5.78 -6.26
N VAL A 138 5.98 -5.40 -5.15
CA VAL A 138 6.87 -6.29 -4.40
C VAL A 138 6.10 -7.50 -3.87
N ALA A 139 4.90 -7.27 -3.32
CA ALA A 139 4.03 -8.35 -2.85
C ALA A 139 3.58 -9.25 -4.00
N LEU A 140 3.25 -8.67 -5.16
CA LEU A 140 2.92 -9.43 -6.36
C LEU A 140 4.10 -10.27 -6.85
N GLY A 141 5.29 -9.69 -6.95
CA GLY A 141 6.50 -10.38 -7.41
C GLY A 141 6.87 -11.56 -6.52
N LEU A 142 6.90 -11.35 -5.21
CA LEU A 142 7.13 -12.42 -4.24
C LEU A 142 6.02 -13.47 -4.26
N GLY A 143 4.76 -13.04 -4.41
CA GLY A 143 3.62 -13.94 -4.55
C GLY A 143 3.75 -14.86 -5.75
N LEU A 144 4.09 -14.32 -6.92
CA LEU A 144 4.32 -15.10 -8.14
C LEU A 144 5.49 -16.07 -7.99
N LEU A 145 6.60 -15.65 -7.36
CA LEU A 145 7.74 -16.53 -7.09
C LEU A 145 7.35 -17.71 -6.21
N PHE A 146 6.60 -17.49 -5.12
CA PHE A 146 6.12 -18.56 -4.26
C PHE A 146 5.08 -19.44 -4.94
N LEU A 147 4.23 -18.87 -5.79
CA LEU A 147 3.23 -19.62 -6.54
C LEU A 147 3.92 -20.58 -7.53
N LEU A 148 4.92 -20.09 -8.28
CA LEU A 148 5.72 -20.90 -9.19
C LEU A 148 6.54 -21.95 -8.45
N ALA A 149 7.26 -21.57 -7.39
CA ALA A 149 8.08 -22.50 -6.63
C ALA A 149 7.24 -23.58 -5.93
N GLY A 150 6.12 -23.20 -5.31
CA GLY A 150 5.18 -24.12 -4.69
C GLY A 150 4.53 -25.04 -5.72
N GLY A 151 4.05 -24.50 -6.84
CA GLY A 151 3.42 -25.27 -7.91
C GLY A 151 4.37 -26.27 -8.56
N TRP A 152 5.60 -25.84 -8.87
CA TRP A 152 6.66 -26.71 -9.38
C TRP A 152 6.96 -27.86 -8.42
N ARG A 153 7.10 -27.57 -7.12
CA ARG A 153 7.38 -28.58 -6.10
C ARG A 153 6.21 -29.54 -5.89
N SER A 154 4.97 -29.05 -5.86
CA SER A 154 3.78 -29.90 -5.79
C SER A 154 3.69 -30.82 -7.01
N TYR A 155 4.02 -30.32 -8.21
CA TYR A 155 4.08 -31.14 -9.42
C TYR A 155 5.16 -32.24 -9.33
N GLN A 156 6.35 -31.93 -8.81
CA GLN A 156 7.39 -32.92 -8.60
C GLN A 156 6.97 -34.01 -7.60
N CYS A 157 6.35 -33.64 -6.47
CA CYS A 157 5.82 -34.61 -5.52
C CYS A 157 4.75 -35.52 -6.17
N ALA A 158 3.79 -34.93 -6.90
CA ALA A 158 2.73 -35.69 -7.56
C ALA A 158 3.25 -36.64 -8.64
N THR A 159 4.29 -36.25 -9.38
CA THR A 159 4.91 -37.10 -10.42
C THR A 159 5.84 -38.17 -9.85
N ALA A 160 6.51 -37.91 -8.72
CA ALA A 160 7.30 -38.92 -8.01
C ALA A 160 6.41 -40.07 -7.48
N ILE A 161 5.25 -39.73 -6.90
CA ILE A 161 4.24 -40.71 -6.45
C ILE A 161 3.73 -41.56 -7.62
N LYS A 162 3.55 -40.97 -8.81
CA LYS A 162 3.15 -41.72 -10.01
C LYS A 162 4.23 -42.65 -10.57
N ARG A 163 5.52 -42.33 -10.39
CA ARG A 163 6.63 -43.15 -10.90
C ARG A 163 7.00 -44.31 -9.96
N TYR A 164 6.77 -44.14 -8.65
CA TYR A 164 7.02 -45.15 -7.63
C TYR A 164 5.75 -45.30 -6.80
N PRO A 165 4.74 -46.04 -7.31
CA PRO A 165 3.55 -46.33 -6.52
C PRO A 165 3.97 -47.07 -5.24
N LEU A 166 3.45 -46.63 -4.09
CA LEU A 166 3.84 -47.09 -2.75
C LEU A 166 3.63 -48.60 -2.55
N ASP A 167 2.84 -49.21 -3.42
CA ASP A 167 2.55 -50.63 -3.61
C ASP A 167 3.72 -51.45 -4.17
N GLN A 168 4.87 -50.84 -4.47
CA GLN A 168 6.11 -51.53 -4.89
C GLN A 168 7.26 -51.41 -3.88
N LEU A 169 7.03 -50.85 -2.69
CA LEU A 169 8.03 -50.73 -1.62
C LEU A 169 7.68 -51.71 -0.49
N ASP A 170 7.82 -53.01 -0.78
CA ASP A 170 7.91 -54.09 0.22
C ASP A 170 9.38 -54.36 0.58
#